data_AF-A0A521HS37-F1
#
_entry.id   AF-A0A521HS37-F1
#
_cell.length_a   1.000
_cell.length_b   1.000
_cell.length_c   1.000
_cell.angle_alpha   90.00
_cell.angle_beta   90.00
_cell.angle_gamma   90.00
#
_symmetry.space_group_name_H-M   'P 1'
#
loop_
_entity.id
_entity.type
_entity.pdbx_description
1 polymer ?
#
loop_
_entity_poly.entity_id
_entity_poly.type
_entity_poly.pdbx_seq_one_letter_code
_entity_poly.pdbx_strand_id
1 'polypeptide(L)'
;MCGIIGILGKSEVASALYDALTVLQHRGQDAAGIATVDGSRLRLHKGRGLVQDVFNRENMLGLRGIAGIGHCRYPTAGSEGSAEAQPLYVNSPYGIALAHNGNLVNTETLRREMFEDDRRHINTDSDSEFLLNVLAHELQIQERMALSHDHIFKAVAGVHARCVGGYAVVSLVLGYGLLAFRDPHGIRPLVLGERDTPEGKEYAVASESVAFDMLGFRLLRDVAPGEGILITPEGQLYTRQCAESSTHSPCIFEYVYLARPDSMIEDVSVYRARLRMGERLAAKIQRLRPKHGIDAVIPIPDTSRTSASSLAQVLGVPMREGFVKNRYVGRTFIMPGQSERVKSVRRKLNAIGLEFRNKNVLLVDDSIVRGTTSRQIIQMAREAGAKQVFFASAAPPVRYPNIYGIDMPSAAELVASGRSESEIETLLGADWLVYQDLEDLIASVAEDNEKLRTFDTSCFSGEYVTGVEPTYLDQLEFARSDEAKDKRRQLGR
;
A
#
# COMPACT_ATOMS: atom_id res chain seq x y z
N MET A 1 -3.79 1.08 0.41
CA MET A 1 -3.16 -0.25 0.26
C MET A 1 -3.15 -0.95 1.61
N CYS A 2 -3.25 -2.27 1.71
CA CYS A 2 -3.28 -2.93 3.02
C CYS A 2 -1.87 -3.22 3.57
N GLY A 3 -1.79 -3.52 4.87
CA GLY A 3 -0.58 -4.07 5.50
C GLY A 3 -0.85 -5.47 6.03
N ILE A 4 0.07 -6.41 5.81
CA ILE A 4 -0.03 -7.79 6.30
C ILE A 4 1.21 -8.20 7.09
N ILE A 5 0.99 -9.09 8.05
CA ILE A 5 2.02 -9.73 8.88
C ILE A 5 1.62 -11.19 9.10
N GLY A 6 2.58 -12.11 9.05
CA GLY A 6 2.44 -13.49 9.49
C GLY A 6 3.63 -13.85 10.36
N ILE A 7 3.38 -14.53 11.48
CA ILE A 7 4.42 -14.96 12.40
C ILE A 7 4.19 -16.43 12.75
N LEU A 8 5.26 -17.22 12.65
CA LEU A 8 5.35 -18.53 13.24
C LEU A 8 6.46 -18.51 14.30
N GLY A 9 6.04 -18.47 15.56
CA GLY A 9 6.88 -18.40 16.74
C GLY A 9 7.06 -19.74 17.46
N LYS A 10 7.74 -19.68 18.59
CA LYS A 10 7.83 -20.73 19.61
C LYS A 10 7.05 -20.38 20.89
N SER A 11 6.52 -19.17 20.96
CA SER A 11 5.62 -18.67 22.00
C SER A 11 4.38 -18.00 21.41
N GLU A 12 3.45 -17.59 22.27
CA GLU A 12 2.25 -16.81 21.90
C GLU A 12 2.59 -15.60 21.01
N VAL A 13 1.96 -15.50 19.83
CA VAL A 13 2.30 -14.46 18.82
C VAL A 13 1.32 -13.29 18.77
N ALA A 14 0.20 -13.33 19.50
CA ALA A 14 -0.85 -12.32 19.39
C ALA A 14 -0.35 -10.89 19.67
N SER A 15 0.45 -10.69 20.72
CA SER A 15 1.03 -9.37 21.03
C SER A 15 1.97 -8.89 19.94
N ALA A 16 2.82 -9.79 19.42
CA ALA A 16 3.76 -9.45 18.34
C ALA A 16 3.03 -9.07 17.04
N LEU A 17 1.92 -9.77 16.71
CA LEU A 17 1.07 -9.42 15.58
C LEU A 17 0.42 -8.03 15.77
N TYR A 18 -0.10 -7.76 16.97
CA TYR A 18 -0.65 -6.43 17.30
C TYR A 18 0.41 -5.33 17.11
N ASP A 19 1.60 -5.52 17.69
CA ASP A 19 2.71 -4.57 17.62
C ASP A 19 3.15 -4.31 16.18
N ALA A 20 3.36 -5.37 15.38
CA ALA A 20 3.66 -5.24 13.95
C ALA A 20 2.58 -4.47 13.18
N LEU A 21 1.30 -4.73 13.46
CA LEU A 21 0.21 -4.00 12.82
C LEU A 21 0.21 -2.51 13.20
N THR A 22 0.62 -2.14 14.41
CA THR A 22 0.72 -0.72 14.79
C THR A 22 1.76 0.04 13.96
N VAL A 23 2.89 -0.59 13.62
CA VAL A 23 3.92 0.04 12.77
C VAL A 23 3.57 0.02 11.28
N LEU A 24 2.75 -0.95 10.86
CA LEU A 24 2.16 -1.05 9.52
C LEU A 24 0.84 -0.25 9.37
N GLN A 25 0.35 0.41 10.42
CA GLN A 25 -0.93 1.13 10.44
C GLN A 25 -1.01 2.24 9.39
N HIS A 26 0.12 2.79 8.97
CA HIS A 26 0.19 3.79 7.90
C HIS A 26 -0.31 3.24 6.55
N ARG A 27 -0.23 1.92 6.33
CA ARG A 27 -0.78 1.27 5.15
C ARG A 27 -2.29 1.36 5.15
N GLY A 28 -2.98 1.09 6.27
CA GLY A 28 -4.44 1.09 6.32
C GLY A 28 -5.01 1.39 7.71
N GLN A 29 -6.06 2.21 7.78
CA GLN A 29 -6.64 2.73 9.04
C GLN A 29 -8.16 2.50 9.15
N ASP A 30 -8.79 1.83 8.20
CA ASP A 30 -10.25 1.63 8.18
C ASP A 30 -10.69 0.37 8.95
N ALA A 31 -9.87 -0.67 8.97
CA ALA A 31 -10.12 -1.90 9.73
C ALA A 31 -8.82 -2.61 10.09
N ALA A 32 -8.88 -3.47 11.11
CA ALA A 32 -7.79 -4.36 11.49
C ALA A 32 -8.32 -5.74 11.88
N GLY A 33 -7.48 -6.78 11.75
CA GLY A 33 -7.83 -8.14 12.14
C GLY A 33 -6.60 -9.00 12.43
N ILE A 34 -6.74 -9.95 13.36
CA ILE A 34 -5.73 -10.93 13.74
C ILE A 34 -6.39 -12.31 13.80
N ALA A 35 -5.74 -13.29 13.19
CA ALA A 35 -6.08 -14.71 13.31
C ALA A 35 -4.89 -15.48 13.89
N THR A 36 -5.14 -16.40 14.82
CA THR A 36 -4.13 -17.25 15.48
C THR A 36 -4.58 -18.70 15.53
N VAL A 37 -3.64 -19.64 15.62
CA VAL A 37 -3.91 -21.09 15.69
C VAL A 37 -3.61 -21.62 17.09
N ASP A 38 -4.68 -21.99 17.80
CA ASP A 38 -4.67 -22.60 19.14
C ASP A 38 -4.92 -24.10 19.01
N GLY A 39 -3.84 -24.87 18.85
CA GLY A 39 -3.91 -26.30 18.55
C GLY A 39 -4.59 -26.56 17.21
N SER A 40 -5.80 -27.11 17.22
CA SER A 40 -6.60 -27.36 16.01
C SER A 40 -7.66 -26.28 15.74
N ARG A 41 -7.69 -25.21 16.54
CA ARG A 41 -8.72 -24.16 16.45
C ARG A 41 -8.14 -22.86 15.94
N LEU A 42 -8.83 -22.25 14.97
CA LEU A 42 -8.56 -20.88 14.58
C LEU A 42 -9.26 -19.92 15.56
N ARG A 43 -8.53 -18.93 16.08
CA ARG A 43 -9.06 -17.79 16.83
C ARG A 43 -8.96 -16.57 15.93
N LEU A 44 -10.07 -15.85 15.73
CA LEU A 44 -10.12 -14.68 14.84
C LEU A 44 -10.82 -13.54 15.57
N HIS A 45 -10.20 -12.37 15.54
CA HIS A 45 -10.84 -11.11 15.92
C HIS A 45 -10.55 -10.04 14.88
N LYS A 46 -11.58 -9.34 14.42
CA LYS A 46 -11.47 -8.27 13.43
C LYS A 46 -12.56 -7.22 13.60
N GLY A 47 -12.26 -5.98 13.24
CA GLY A 47 -13.18 -4.86 13.41
C GLY A 47 -12.77 -3.64 12.61
N ARG A 48 -13.66 -2.64 12.57
CA ARG A 48 -13.38 -1.34 11.94
C ARG A 48 -12.63 -0.44 12.91
N GLY A 49 -11.75 0.40 12.38
CA GLY A 49 -10.94 1.35 13.15
C GLY A 49 -9.45 1.05 13.12
N LEU A 50 -8.71 1.80 13.94
CA LEU A 50 -7.29 1.58 14.14
C LEU A 50 -7.06 0.29 14.93
N VAL A 51 -5.86 -0.27 14.84
CA VAL A 51 -5.44 -1.48 15.56
C VAL A 51 -5.73 -1.35 17.06
N GLN A 52 -5.35 -0.21 17.67
CA GLN A 52 -5.60 0.07 19.08
C GLN A 52 -7.10 0.13 19.47
N ASP A 53 -7.97 0.47 18.52
CA ASP A 53 -9.42 0.56 18.77
C ASP A 53 -10.09 -0.81 18.61
N VAL A 54 -9.56 -1.65 17.72
CA VAL A 54 -10.11 -2.97 17.40
C VAL A 54 -9.76 -4.00 18.47
N PHE A 55 -8.55 -3.95 19.02
CA PHE A 55 -8.05 -4.95 19.97
C PHE A 55 -7.97 -4.38 21.39
N ASN A 56 -8.99 -4.71 22.20
CA ASN A 56 -8.95 -4.48 23.63
C ASN A 56 -8.31 -5.69 24.36
N ARG A 57 -8.11 -5.57 25.68
CA ARG A 57 -7.52 -6.63 26.51
C ARG A 57 -8.27 -7.96 26.41
N GLU A 58 -9.60 -7.94 26.38
CA GLU A 58 -10.42 -9.15 26.33
C GLU A 58 -10.23 -9.90 25.00
N ASN A 59 -10.31 -9.18 23.89
CA ASN A 59 -10.14 -9.73 22.55
C ASN A 59 -8.72 -10.31 22.38
N MET A 60 -7.71 -9.63 22.92
CA MET A 60 -6.32 -10.11 22.88
C MET A 60 -6.11 -11.39 23.69
N LEU A 61 -6.78 -11.56 24.85
CA LEU A 61 -6.68 -12.79 25.65
C LEU A 61 -7.29 -14.02 24.94
N GLY A 62 -8.22 -13.79 24.00
CA GLY A 62 -8.84 -14.83 23.18
C GLY A 62 -8.00 -15.27 21.98
N LEU A 63 -7.01 -14.48 21.57
CA LEU A 63 -6.07 -14.78 20.49
C LEU A 63 -4.87 -15.54 21.06
N ARG A 64 -4.93 -16.87 20.97
CA ARG A 64 -3.88 -17.78 21.45
C ARG A 64 -3.27 -18.57 20.31
N GLY A 65 -2.01 -18.95 20.47
CA GLY A 65 -1.29 -19.76 19.51
C GLY A 65 0.11 -19.24 19.20
N ILE A 66 0.95 -20.16 18.72
CA ILE A 66 2.31 -19.87 18.26
C ILE A 66 2.37 -19.44 16.79
N ALA A 67 1.25 -19.54 16.06
CA ALA A 67 1.16 -19.18 14.66
C ALA A 67 -0.01 -18.21 14.46
N GLY A 68 0.19 -17.16 13.67
CA GLY A 68 -0.86 -16.21 13.40
C GLY A 68 -0.56 -15.25 12.24
N ILE A 69 -1.62 -14.60 11.76
CA ILE A 69 -1.56 -13.58 10.72
C ILE A 69 -2.37 -12.36 11.14
N GLY A 70 -1.97 -11.19 10.64
CA GLY A 70 -2.61 -9.91 10.90
C GLY A 70 -2.78 -9.09 9.63
N HIS A 71 -3.76 -8.19 9.65
CA HIS A 71 -4.05 -7.30 8.54
C HIS A 71 -4.51 -5.91 9.01
N CYS A 72 -4.08 -4.86 8.30
CA CYS A 72 -4.59 -3.49 8.38
C CYS A 72 -5.17 -3.09 7.02
N ARG A 73 -6.45 -2.70 6.99
CA ARG A 73 -7.16 -2.35 5.76
C ARG A 73 -7.09 -0.88 5.45
N TYR A 74 -6.70 -0.56 4.21
CA TYR A 74 -7.03 0.72 3.59
C TYR A 74 -8.28 0.53 2.74
N PRO A 75 -9.26 1.42 2.79
CA PRO A 75 -10.48 1.25 2.03
C PRO A 75 -10.17 1.27 0.53
N THR A 76 -10.57 0.22 -0.18
CA THR A 76 -10.47 0.08 -1.64
C THR A 76 -11.87 -0.17 -2.21
N ALA A 77 -12.03 -0.03 -3.52
CA ALA A 77 -13.28 -0.41 -4.19
C ALA A 77 -13.56 -1.91 -3.96
N GLY A 78 -14.77 -2.25 -3.47
CA GLY A 78 -15.15 -3.62 -3.14
C GLY A 78 -14.78 -4.09 -1.73
N SER A 79 -14.26 -3.22 -0.85
CA SER A 79 -13.91 -3.59 0.54
C SER A 79 -14.23 -2.48 1.54
N GLU A 80 -15.52 -2.22 1.77
CA GLU A 80 -16.04 -1.14 2.64
C GLU A 80 -16.68 -1.67 3.95
N GLY A 81 -17.17 -2.91 3.97
CA GLY A 81 -17.91 -3.50 5.11
C GLY A 81 -17.01 -4.08 6.20
N SER A 82 -17.54 -4.28 7.42
CA SER A 82 -16.80 -4.99 8.49
C SER A 82 -16.62 -6.49 8.18
N ALA A 83 -17.57 -7.09 7.45
CA ALA A 83 -17.47 -8.48 6.99
C ALA A 83 -16.23 -8.71 6.10
N GLU A 84 -15.90 -7.69 5.29
CA GLU A 84 -14.75 -7.64 4.38
C GLU A 84 -13.44 -7.25 5.08
N ALA A 85 -13.45 -7.01 6.39
CA ALA A 85 -12.20 -6.89 7.14
C ALA A 85 -11.47 -8.24 7.06
N GLN A 86 -10.15 -8.21 6.89
CA GLN A 86 -9.33 -9.41 6.83
C GLN A 86 -8.63 -9.65 8.18
N PRO A 87 -8.18 -10.86 8.51
CA PRO A 87 -8.20 -12.07 7.67
C PRO A 87 -9.60 -12.62 7.36
N LEU A 88 -9.75 -13.24 6.18
CA LEU A 88 -10.89 -14.05 5.80
C LEU A 88 -10.62 -15.52 6.11
N TYR A 89 -11.67 -16.33 6.26
CA TYR A 89 -11.57 -17.73 6.64
C TYR A 89 -12.57 -18.61 5.89
N VAL A 90 -12.12 -19.79 5.46
CA VAL A 90 -12.97 -20.90 5.00
C VAL A 90 -12.62 -22.16 5.78
N ASN A 91 -13.63 -22.98 6.10
CA ASN A 91 -13.45 -24.21 6.89
C ASN A 91 -13.05 -25.43 6.05
N SER A 92 -13.08 -25.34 4.72
CA SER A 92 -12.79 -26.48 3.83
C SER A 92 -12.01 -26.09 2.57
N PRO A 93 -10.95 -26.83 2.22
CA PRO A 93 -10.40 -27.98 2.96
C PRO A 93 -9.59 -27.52 4.19
N TYR A 94 -9.47 -28.39 5.21
CA TYR A 94 -8.69 -28.23 6.46
C TYR A 94 -9.06 -27.08 7.41
N GLY A 95 -9.31 -25.89 6.88
CA GLY A 95 -9.38 -24.62 7.60
C GLY A 95 -8.25 -23.70 7.12
N ILE A 96 -8.61 -22.65 6.39
CA ILE A 96 -7.66 -21.73 5.77
C ILE A 96 -8.05 -20.30 6.14
N ALA A 97 -7.14 -19.57 6.77
CA ALA A 97 -7.27 -18.13 7.00
C ALA A 97 -6.30 -17.38 6.08
N LEU A 98 -6.70 -16.24 5.52
CA LEU A 98 -5.88 -15.50 4.56
C LEU A 98 -6.00 -14.00 4.76
N ALA A 99 -4.85 -13.32 4.69
CA ALA A 99 -4.74 -11.89 4.59
C ALA A 99 -3.94 -11.52 3.34
N HIS A 100 -4.39 -10.48 2.65
CA HIS A 100 -3.96 -10.10 1.33
C HIS A 100 -3.74 -8.59 1.26
N ASN A 101 -2.62 -8.20 0.66
CA ASN A 101 -2.37 -6.83 0.22
C ASN A 101 -2.25 -6.81 -1.30
N GLY A 102 -3.21 -6.19 -1.98
CA GLY A 102 -3.22 -6.12 -3.43
C GLY A 102 -4.59 -5.85 -4.04
N ASN A 103 -4.71 -6.14 -5.32
CA ASN A 103 -5.99 -6.19 -6.03
C ASN A 103 -5.95 -7.21 -7.18
N LEU A 104 -6.99 -8.04 -7.31
CA LEU A 104 -7.21 -8.87 -8.49
C LEU A 104 -7.95 -8.09 -9.60
N VAL A 105 -7.49 -8.24 -10.84
CA VAL A 105 -8.07 -7.53 -12.01
C VAL A 105 -9.10 -8.38 -12.75
N ASN A 106 -9.08 -9.70 -12.58
CA ASN A 106 -9.97 -10.64 -13.27
C ASN A 106 -11.07 -11.23 -12.36
N THR A 107 -11.57 -10.47 -11.38
CA THR A 107 -12.56 -10.95 -10.39
C THR A 107 -13.85 -11.45 -11.02
N GLU A 108 -14.34 -10.85 -12.11
CA GLU A 108 -15.55 -11.34 -12.78
C GLU A 108 -15.37 -12.69 -13.48
N THR A 109 -14.20 -12.91 -14.08
CA THR A 109 -13.83 -14.21 -14.64
C THR A 109 -13.77 -15.26 -13.53
N LEU A 110 -13.09 -14.95 -12.42
CA LEU A 110 -12.98 -15.83 -11.26
C LEU A 110 -14.36 -16.11 -10.64
N ARG A 111 -15.26 -15.12 -10.58
CA ARG A 111 -16.62 -15.31 -10.08
C ARG A 111 -17.38 -16.37 -10.87
N ARG A 112 -17.28 -16.34 -12.19
CA ARG A 112 -17.91 -17.33 -13.06
C ARG A 112 -17.30 -18.71 -12.85
N GLU A 113 -15.97 -18.83 -12.96
CA GLU A 113 -15.25 -20.11 -12.76
C GLU A 113 -15.57 -20.74 -11.41
N MET A 114 -15.56 -19.94 -10.35
CA MET A 114 -15.78 -20.46 -8.99
C MET A 114 -17.22 -20.89 -8.75
N PHE A 115 -18.18 -20.22 -9.38
CA PHE A 115 -19.59 -20.58 -9.26
C PHE A 115 -19.93 -21.82 -10.10
N GLU A 116 -19.47 -21.86 -11.35
CA GLU A 116 -19.79 -22.89 -12.33
C GLU A 116 -18.97 -24.17 -12.13
N ASP A 117 -17.66 -24.04 -11.96
CA ASP A 117 -16.72 -25.17 -11.89
C ASP A 117 -16.44 -25.59 -10.45
N ASP A 118 -16.04 -24.64 -9.59
CA ASP A 118 -15.60 -24.94 -8.21
C ASP A 118 -16.75 -25.12 -7.23
N ARG A 119 -17.97 -24.68 -7.60
CA ARG A 119 -19.20 -24.66 -6.79
C ARG A 119 -19.01 -23.95 -5.44
N ARG A 120 -18.22 -22.87 -5.44
CA ARG A 120 -17.96 -22.02 -4.27
C ARG A 120 -18.72 -20.70 -4.41
N HIS A 121 -19.58 -20.41 -3.46
CA HIS A 121 -20.26 -19.13 -3.38
C HIS A 121 -19.32 -18.08 -2.77
N ILE A 122 -19.29 -16.89 -3.36
CA ILE A 122 -18.55 -15.72 -2.87
C ILE A 122 -19.55 -14.73 -2.31
N ASN A 123 -19.41 -14.44 -1.01
CA ASN A 123 -20.42 -13.74 -0.23
C ASN A 123 -20.17 -12.22 -0.15
N THR A 124 -18.97 -11.76 -0.51
CA THR A 124 -18.58 -10.34 -0.51
C THR A 124 -18.10 -9.89 -1.88
N ASP A 125 -17.87 -8.58 -2.02
CA ASP A 125 -17.24 -7.99 -3.21
C ASP A 125 -15.71 -7.87 -3.04
N SER A 126 -15.15 -8.44 -1.97
CA SER A 126 -13.72 -8.42 -1.72
C SER A 126 -13.01 -9.44 -2.60
N ASP A 127 -12.11 -8.94 -3.44
CA ASP A 127 -11.16 -9.74 -4.23
C ASP A 127 -10.35 -10.75 -3.39
N SER A 128 -10.17 -10.45 -2.10
CA SER A 128 -9.46 -11.29 -1.15
C SER A 128 -10.23 -12.57 -0.82
N GLU A 129 -11.57 -12.55 -0.92
CA GLU A 129 -12.40 -13.75 -0.77
C GLU A 129 -12.25 -14.69 -1.98
N PHE A 130 -12.09 -14.13 -3.17
CA PHE A 130 -11.75 -14.89 -4.38
C PHE A 130 -10.40 -15.56 -4.21
N LEU A 131 -9.36 -14.80 -3.82
CA LEU A 131 -8.01 -15.32 -3.64
C LEU A 131 -7.99 -16.47 -2.62
N LEU A 132 -8.69 -16.31 -1.48
CA LEU A 132 -8.86 -17.36 -0.48
C LEU A 132 -9.53 -18.62 -1.05
N ASN A 133 -10.62 -18.47 -1.78
CA ASN A 133 -11.37 -19.62 -2.27
C ASN A 133 -10.70 -20.30 -3.48
N VAL A 134 -9.95 -19.56 -4.32
CA VAL A 134 -9.09 -20.16 -5.34
C VAL A 134 -8.01 -20.99 -4.66
N LEU A 135 -7.28 -20.45 -3.68
CA LEU A 135 -6.30 -21.23 -2.92
C LEU A 135 -6.92 -22.48 -2.26
N ALA A 136 -8.11 -22.33 -1.68
CA ALA A 136 -8.82 -23.44 -1.05
C ALA A 136 -9.23 -24.52 -2.07
N HIS A 137 -9.69 -24.13 -3.26
CA HIS A 137 -10.00 -25.06 -4.34
C HIS A 137 -8.74 -25.76 -4.85
N GLU A 138 -7.67 -25.01 -5.12
CA GLU A 138 -6.40 -25.54 -5.57
C GLU A 138 -5.81 -26.54 -4.56
N LEU A 139 -5.93 -26.29 -3.26
CA LEU A 139 -5.54 -27.24 -2.22
C LEU A 139 -6.40 -28.51 -2.22
N GLN A 140 -7.72 -28.37 -2.47
CA GLN A 140 -8.66 -29.48 -2.48
C GLN A 140 -8.38 -30.45 -3.64
N ILE A 141 -8.00 -29.96 -4.82
CA ILE A 141 -7.72 -30.84 -5.97
C ILE A 141 -6.38 -31.59 -5.85
N GLN A 142 -5.43 -31.08 -5.06
CA GLN A 142 -4.18 -31.80 -4.77
C GLN A 142 -4.37 -32.92 -3.74
N GLU A 143 -5.52 -32.98 -3.07
CA GLU A 143 -5.80 -33.94 -2.00
C GLU A 143 -6.23 -35.29 -2.56
N ARG A 144 -5.41 -36.33 -2.34
CA ARG A 144 -5.83 -37.73 -2.51
C ARG A 144 -5.75 -38.58 -1.24
N MET A 145 -4.86 -38.26 -0.27
CA MET A 145 -4.79 -38.92 1.06
C MET A 145 -4.02 -38.10 2.13
N ALA A 146 -2.97 -37.36 1.75
CA ALA A 146 -2.20 -36.49 2.64
C ALA A 146 -1.58 -35.32 1.85
N LEU A 147 -1.66 -34.11 2.39
CA LEU A 147 -1.07 -32.93 1.76
C LEU A 147 0.43 -32.87 2.12
N SER A 148 1.28 -32.81 1.11
CA SER A 148 2.73 -32.58 1.29
C SER A 148 3.05 -31.11 1.01
N HIS A 149 4.25 -30.66 1.37
CA HIS A 149 4.72 -29.33 0.98
C HIS A 149 4.70 -29.14 -0.55
N ASP A 150 4.93 -30.21 -1.31
CA ASP A 150 4.84 -30.19 -2.78
C ASP A 150 3.43 -29.87 -3.28
N HIS A 151 2.41 -30.44 -2.65
CA HIS A 151 1.00 -30.17 -2.95
C HIS A 151 0.62 -28.73 -2.62
N ILE A 152 1.10 -28.19 -1.50
CA ILE A 152 0.85 -26.78 -1.13
C ILE A 152 1.44 -25.83 -2.18
N PHE A 153 2.68 -26.05 -2.60
CA PHE A 153 3.29 -25.20 -3.63
C PHE A 153 2.66 -25.36 -5.01
N LYS A 154 2.14 -26.56 -5.35
CA LYS A 154 1.31 -26.74 -6.55
C LYS A 154 0.01 -25.95 -6.48
N ALA A 155 -0.60 -25.88 -5.30
CA ALA A 155 -1.80 -25.06 -5.12
C ALA A 155 -1.49 -23.56 -5.30
N VAL A 156 -0.34 -23.08 -4.78
CA VAL A 156 0.13 -21.71 -5.04
C VAL A 156 0.37 -21.47 -6.53
N ALA A 157 0.94 -22.44 -7.25
CA ALA A 157 1.09 -22.34 -8.70
C ALA A 157 -0.26 -22.25 -9.44
N GLY A 158 -1.27 -23.01 -9.00
CA GLY A 158 -2.65 -22.88 -9.49
C GLY A 158 -3.25 -21.50 -9.23
N VAL A 159 -3.00 -20.91 -8.04
CA VAL A 159 -3.38 -19.52 -7.75
C VAL A 159 -2.70 -18.56 -8.73
N HIS A 160 -1.40 -18.70 -8.99
CA HIS A 160 -0.70 -17.84 -9.95
C HIS A 160 -1.20 -17.99 -11.38
N ALA A 161 -1.67 -19.18 -11.78
CA ALA A 161 -2.23 -19.41 -13.10
C ALA A 161 -3.63 -18.79 -13.28
N ARG A 162 -4.44 -18.72 -12.21
CA ARG A 162 -5.84 -18.24 -12.26
C ARG A 162 -5.98 -16.77 -11.88
N CYS A 163 -5.25 -16.30 -10.87
CA CYS A 163 -5.38 -14.95 -10.33
C CYS A 163 -4.45 -13.97 -11.03
N VAL A 164 -5.03 -12.97 -11.68
CA VAL A 164 -4.29 -11.90 -12.38
C VAL A 164 -4.41 -10.62 -11.56
N GLY A 165 -3.29 -9.95 -11.30
CA GLY A 165 -3.25 -8.72 -10.52
C GLY A 165 -1.93 -8.55 -9.78
N GLY A 166 -1.92 -7.68 -8.77
CA GLY A 166 -0.81 -7.53 -7.83
C GLY A 166 -1.27 -7.99 -6.45
N TYR A 167 -0.51 -8.87 -5.80
CA TYR A 167 -0.89 -9.45 -4.52
C TYR A 167 0.31 -9.94 -3.72
N ALA A 168 0.33 -9.59 -2.43
CA ALA A 168 1.14 -10.22 -1.42
C ALA A 168 0.20 -10.90 -0.42
N VAL A 169 0.49 -12.14 -0.05
CA VAL A 169 -0.43 -12.97 0.73
C VAL A 169 0.29 -13.63 1.89
N VAL A 170 -0.37 -13.66 3.04
CA VAL A 170 -0.04 -14.51 4.19
C VAL A 170 -1.28 -15.31 4.59
N SER A 171 -1.11 -16.60 4.83
CA SER A 171 -2.19 -17.54 5.07
C SER A 171 -1.82 -18.58 6.12
N LEU A 172 -2.77 -18.93 6.97
CA LEU A 172 -2.66 -20.07 7.87
C LEU A 172 -3.42 -21.24 7.26
N VAL A 173 -2.74 -22.36 7.07
CA VAL A 173 -3.37 -23.63 6.69
C VAL A 173 -3.33 -24.53 7.93
N LEU A 174 -4.50 -24.79 8.54
CA LEU A 174 -4.58 -25.54 9.80
C LEU A 174 -3.96 -26.92 9.65
N GLY A 175 -3.07 -27.27 10.59
CA GLY A 175 -2.31 -28.53 10.58
C GLY A 175 -1.03 -28.50 9.73
N TYR A 176 -0.78 -27.46 8.92
CA TYR A 176 0.37 -27.39 8.02
C TYR A 176 1.29 -26.19 8.26
N GLY A 177 0.76 -25.05 8.73
CA GLY A 177 1.56 -23.90 9.15
C GLY A 177 1.25 -22.60 8.43
N LEU A 178 2.26 -21.73 8.35
CA LEU A 178 2.19 -20.39 7.77
C LEU A 178 2.67 -20.45 6.32
N LEU A 179 1.76 -20.16 5.40
CA LEU A 179 2.02 -20.02 3.96
C LEU A 179 2.09 -18.54 3.60
N ALA A 180 3.03 -18.14 2.77
CA ALA A 180 3.09 -16.81 2.19
C ALA A 180 3.50 -16.90 0.72
N PHE A 181 2.99 -16.01 -0.11
CA PHE A 181 3.37 -15.95 -1.52
C PHE A 181 3.15 -14.57 -2.11
N ARG A 182 3.82 -14.32 -3.23
CA ARG A 182 3.85 -13.02 -3.91
C ARG A 182 3.49 -13.18 -5.38
N ASP A 183 2.80 -12.20 -5.93
CA ASP A 183 2.38 -12.22 -7.34
C ASP A 183 3.57 -12.44 -8.30
N PRO A 184 3.33 -13.04 -9.48
CA PRO A 184 4.39 -13.33 -10.47
C PRO A 184 5.17 -12.11 -10.94
N HIS A 185 4.66 -10.90 -10.72
CA HIS A 185 5.31 -9.66 -11.09
C HIS A 185 6.04 -8.97 -9.92
N GLY A 186 5.91 -9.48 -8.69
CA GLY A 186 6.46 -8.86 -7.49
C GLY A 186 5.90 -7.46 -7.23
N ILE A 187 4.68 -7.13 -7.66
CA ILE A 187 4.13 -5.78 -7.63
C ILE A 187 3.91 -5.29 -6.20
N ARG A 188 3.42 -6.15 -5.30
CA ARG A 188 3.15 -5.80 -3.89
C ARG A 188 4.29 -6.26 -2.98
N PRO A 189 4.75 -5.44 -2.02
CA PRO A 189 5.93 -5.80 -1.22
C PRO A 189 5.62 -6.92 -0.21
N LEU A 190 6.58 -7.82 -0.05
CA LEU A 190 6.54 -8.88 0.95
C LEU A 190 7.98 -9.28 1.30
N VAL A 191 8.33 -9.20 2.58
CA VAL A 191 9.65 -9.55 3.10
C VAL A 191 9.57 -10.72 4.06
N LEU A 192 10.65 -11.50 4.13
CA LEU A 192 10.84 -12.61 5.06
C LEU A 192 11.91 -12.23 6.10
N GLY A 193 11.65 -12.54 7.36
CA GLY A 193 12.58 -12.36 8.47
C GLY A 193 12.64 -13.59 9.36
N GLU A 194 13.73 -13.70 10.12
CA GLU A 194 13.93 -14.77 11.10
C GLU A 194 14.42 -14.24 12.44
N ARG A 195 14.19 -15.01 13.51
CA ARG A 195 14.70 -14.73 14.85
C ARG A 195 15.11 -16.03 15.52
N ASP A 196 16.30 -16.05 16.09
CA ASP A 196 16.75 -17.15 16.94
C ASP A 196 16.32 -16.89 18.39
N THR A 197 15.64 -17.85 19.00
CA THR A 197 15.23 -17.83 20.42
C THR A 197 15.79 -19.05 21.14
N PRO A 198 15.85 -19.06 22.49
CA PRO A 198 16.24 -20.25 23.25
C PRO A 198 15.39 -21.49 22.93
N GLU A 199 14.13 -21.30 22.55
CA GLU A 199 13.17 -22.36 22.21
C GLU A 199 13.27 -22.81 20.73
N GLY A 200 14.05 -22.11 19.92
CA GLY A 200 14.31 -22.43 18.53
C GLY A 200 14.13 -21.24 17.58
N LYS A 201 14.17 -21.53 16.28
CA LYS A 201 14.05 -20.52 15.23
C LYS A 201 12.58 -20.17 14.98
N GLU A 202 12.33 -18.88 14.84
CA GLU A 202 11.04 -18.29 14.49
C GLU A 202 11.16 -17.54 13.16
N TYR A 203 10.03 -17.42 12.46
CA TYR A 203 9.97 -16.71 11.18
C TYR A 203 8.78 -15.76 11.13
N ALA A 204 8.98 -14.66 10.41
CA ALA A 204 7.94 -13.69 10.15
C ALA A 204 7.97 -13.25 8.68
N VAL A 205 6.79 -12.94 8.13
CA VAL A 205 6.60 -12.38 6.80
C VAL A 205 5.76 -11.13 6.90
N ALA A 206 6.15 -10.04 6.27
CA ALA A 206 5.49 -8.75 6.43
C ALA A 206 5.47 -7.94 5.14
N SER A 207 4.54 -6.99 5.01
CA SER A 207 4.57 -6.04 3.88
C SER A 207 5.83 -5.18 3.86
N GLU A 208 6.44 -4.90 5.02
CA GLU A 208 7.64 -4.05 5.14
C GLU A 208 8.57 -4.54 6.25
N SER A 209 9.87 -4.29 6.05
CA SER A 209 10.92 -4.68 7.00
C SER A 209 10.79 -4.01 8.37
N VAL A 210 10.16 -2.83 8.46
CA VAL A 210 10.01 -2.10 9.74
C VAL A 210 9.20 -2.86 10.80
N ALA A 211 8.37 -3.83 10.36
CA ALA A 211 7.71 -4.75 11.29
C ALA A 211 8.71 -5.65 12.03
N PHE A 212 9.84 -5.98 11.41
CA PHE A 212 10.88 -6.81 11.99
C PHE A 212 11.73 -6.05 13.01
N ASP A 213 12.06 -4.79 12.73
CA ASP A 213 12.87 -3.95 13.65
C ASP A 213 12.21 -3.83 15.03
N MET A 214 10.88 -3.63 15.07
CA MET A 214 10.12 -3.54 16.31
C MET A 214 10.10 -4.87 17.08
N LEU A 215 10.03 -5.99 16.36
CA LEU A 215 9.90 -7.32 16.92
C LEU A 215 11.25 -8.03 17.15
N GLY A 216 12.37 -7.43 16.75
CA GLY A 216 13.69 -8.05 16.83
C GLY A 216 13.89 -9.22 15.87
N PHE A 217 13.18 -9.24 14.75
CA PHE A 217 13.48 -10.16 13.64
C PHE A 217 14.58 -9.57 12.78
N ARG A 218 15.48 -10.42 12.27
CA ARG A 218 16.45 -10.05 11.25
C ARG A 218 15.81 -10.21 9.88
N LEU A 219 15.88 -9.16 9.05
CA LEU A 219 15.48 -9.25 7.64
C LEU A 219 16.37 -10.27 6.91
N LEU A 220 15.75 -11.29 6.30
CA LEU A 220 16.45 -12.28 5.48
C LEU A 220 16.56 -11.81 4.04
N ARG A 221 15.42 -11.49 3.43
CA ARG A 221 15.27 -11.04 2.03
C ARG A 221 13.81 -10.71 1.71
N ASP A 222 13.59 -10.05 0.59
CA ASP A 222 12.30 -10.01 -0.08
C ASP A 222 11.87 -11.42 -0.55
N VAL A 223 10.55 -11.65 -0.56
CA VAL A 223 9.93 -12.81 -1.21
C VAL A 223 9.96 -12.56 -2.71
N ALA A 224 10.50 -13.50 -3.48
CA ALA A 224 10.72 -13.30 -4.91
C ALA A 224 9.39 -13.29 -5.70
N PRO A 225 9.35 -12.66 -6.89
CA PRO A 225 8.16 -12.69 -7.76
C PRO A 225 7.72 -14.12 -8.10
N GLY A 226 6.48 -14.48 -7.74
CA GLY A 226 5.92 -15.82 -7.94
C GLY A 226 6.42 -16.89 -6.96
N GLU A 227 7.15 -16.51 -5.92
CA GLU A 227 7.64 -17.44 -4.90
C GLU A 227 6.55 -17.77 -3.87
N GLY A 228 6.46 -19.05 -3.51
CA GLY A 228 5.77 -19.53 -2.32
C GLY A 228 6.75 -19.86 -1.19
N ILE A 229 6.35 -19.55 0.04
CA ILE A 229 7.06 -19.84 1.28
C ILE A 229 6.13 -20.59 2.22
N LEU A 230 6.57 -21.72 2.77
CA LEU A 230 5.86 -22.47 3.79
C LEU A 230 6.74 -22.62 5.02
N ILE A 231 6.21 -22.25 6.18
CA ILE A 231 6.87 -22.42 7.48
C ILE A 231 6.00 -23.36 8.32
N THR A 232 6.50 -24.57 8.59
CA THR A 232 5.76 -25.61 9.31
C THR A 232 5.74 -25.35 10.82
N PRO A 233 4.79 -25.91 11.59
CA PRO A 233 4.75 -25.75 13.06
C PRO A 233 6.05 -26.13 13.78
N GLU A 234 6.82 -27.05 13.22
CA GLU A 234 8.12 -27.48 13.74
C GLU A 234 9.20 -26.39 13.57
N GLY A 235 8.94 -25.36 12.76
CA GLY A 235 9.86 -24.27 12.44
C GLY A 235 10.75 -24.56 11.23
N GLN A 236 10.30 -25.44 10.32
CA GLN A 236 11.02 -25.70 9.07
C GLN A 236 10.56 -24.73 7.98
N LEU A 237 11.51 -24.07 7.32
CA LEU A 237 11.28 -23.15 6.21
C LEU A 237 11.47 -23.88 4.87
N TYR A 238 10.44 -23.85 4.03
CA TYR A 238 10.46 -24.33 2.65
C TYR A 238 10.13 -23.17 1.72
N THR A 239 10.79 -23.11 0.57
CA THR A 239 10.48 -22.13 -0.47
C THR A 239 10.45 -22.81 -1.84
N ARG A 240 9.65 -22.26 -2.76
CA ARG A 240 9.57 -22.75 -4.15
C ARG A 240 9.15 -21.64 -5.08
N GLN A 241 9.74 -21.62 -6.29
CA GLN A 241 9.18 -20.83 -7.38
C GLN A 241 7.90 -21.49 -7.90
N CYS A 242 6.79 -20.78 -7.81
CA CYS A 242 5.45 -21.26 -8.14
C CYS A 242 4.88 -20.65 -9.44
N ALA A 243 5.57 -19.67 -10.05
CA ALA A 243 5.19 -19.10 -11.34
C ALA A 243 6.14 -19.57 -12.45
N GLU A 244 5.59 -19.97 -13.61
CA GLU A 244 6.37 -20.38 -14.79
C GLU A 244 7.15 -19.22 -15.42
N SER A 245 6.54 -18.02 -15.42
CA SER A 245 7.15 -16.78 -15.90
C SER A 245 6.95 -15.70 -14.85
N SER A 246 8.01 -14.92 -14.61
CA SER A 246 8.00 -13.82 -13.66
C SER A 246 8.76 -12.63 -14.23
N THR A 247 8.18 -11.44 -14.16
CA THR A 247 8.87 -10.18 -14.48
C THR A 247 8.93 -9.35 -13.24
N HIS A 248 10.12 -8.96 -12.79
CA HIS A 248 10.27 -8.22 -11.54
C HIS A 248 9.90 -6.74 -11.73
N SER A 249 8.68 -6.38 -11.35
CA SER A 249 8.11 -5.04 -11.53
C SER A 249 7.49 -4.54 -10.22
N PRO A 250 8.30 -4.24 -9.20
CA PRO A 250 7.80 -3.71 -7.94
C PRO A 250 7.09 -2.37 -8.14
N CYS A 251 6.12 -2.07 -7.27
CA CYS A 251 5.38 -0.82 -7.34
C CYS A 251 6.26 0.38 -7.03
N ILE A 252 6.41 1.30 -8.00
CA ILE A 252 7.23 2.49 -7.78
C ILE A 252 6.59 3.46 -6.77
N PHE A 253 5.27 3.39 -6.60
CA PHE A 253 4.52 4.29 -5.72
C PHE A 253 4.73 3.98 -4.22
N GLU A 254 5.22 2.78 -3.89
CA GLU A 254 5.70 2.45 -2.54
C GLU A 254 6.82 3.40 -2.12
N TYR A 255 7.80 3.61 -3.01
CA TYR A 255 8.93 4.49 -2.76
C TYR A 255 8.52 5.96 -2.72
N VAL A 256 7.60 6.38 -3.60
CA VAL A 256 7.12 7.78 -3.66
C VAL A 256 6.48 8.20 -2.34
N TYR A 257 5.49 7.45 -1.86
CA TYR A 257 4.63 7.92 -0.77
C TYR A 257 4.27 6.86 0.26
N LEU A 258 3.94 5.65 -0.19
CA LEU A 258 3.15 4.76 0.64
C LEU A 258 3.98 4.05 1.72
N ALA A 259 5.17 3.55 1.37
CA ALA A 259 6.02 2.86 2.31
C ALA A 259 6.62 3.81 3.34
N ARG A 260 6.93 3.28 4.51
CA ARG A 260 7.69 4.00 5.51
C ARG A 260 9.14 4.21 5.07
N PRO A 261 9.74 5.37 5.38
CA PRO A 261 11.09 5.69 4.93
C PRO A 261 12.16 4.77 5.54
N ASP A 262 11.92 4.22 6.73
CA ASP A 262 12.79 3.28 7.43
C ASP A 262 12.65 1.82 6.94
N SER A 263 11.86 1.57 5.90
CA SER A 263 11.74 0.25 5.28
C SER A 263 12.77 0.02 4.17
N MET A 264 13.14 -1.24 4.02
CA MET A 264 13.85 -1.79 2.86
C MET A 264 12.85 -2.59 2.03
N ILE A 265 12.78 -2.30 0.73
CA ILE A 265 11.94 -3.00 -0.25
C ILE A 265 12.84 -3.32 -1.44
N GLU A 266 12.91 -4.57 -1.87
CA GLU A 266 13.80 -5.03 -2.94
C GLU A 266 15.26 -4.63 -2.74
N ASP A 267 15.76 -4.75 -1.51
CA ASP A 267 17.11 -4.28 -1.12
C ASP A 267 17.36 -2.78 -1.38
N VAL A 268 16.29 -1.97 -1.55
CA VAL A 268 16.36 -0.53 -1.71
C VAL A 268 15.80 0.17 -0.48
N SER A 269 16.58 1.10 0.08
CA SER A 269 16.12 1.97 1.16
C SER A 269 15.12 3.01 0.62
N VAL A 270 13.90 3.00 1.15
CA VAL A 270 12.86 3.97 0.79
C VAL A 270 13.33 5.40 1.08
N TYR A 271 14.00 5.62 2.21
CA TYR A 271 14.57 6.92 2.55
C TYR A 271 15.60 7.41 1.53
N ARG A 272 16.57 6.58 1.13
CA ARG A 272 17.59 6.97 0.14
C ARG A 272 16.98 7.22 -1.24
N ALA A 273 16.02 6.40 -1.67
CA ALA A 273 15.28 6.63 -2.90
C ALA A 273 14.61 8.01 -2.90
N ARG A 274 13.95 8.41 -1.79
CA ARG A 274 13.32 9.73 -1.67
C ARG A 274 14.31 10.89 -1.64
N LEU A 275 15.50 10.72 -1.06
CA LEU A 275 16.56 11.72 -1.15
C LEU A 275 16.98 11.95 -2.61
N ARG A 276 17.20 10.87 -3.37
CA ARG A 276 17.56 10.95 -4.80
C ARG A 276 16.48 11.59 -5.65
N MET A 277 15.20 11.31 -5.36
CA MET A 277 14.09 12.01 -6.03
C MET A 277 14.25 13.53 -5.88
N GLY A 278 14.59 14.01 -4.68
CA GLY A 278 14.86 15.44 -4.45
C GLY A 278 16.07 15.99 -5.20
N GLU A 279 17.17 15.22 -5.27
CA GLU A 279 18.37 15.60 -6.02
C GLU A 279 18.10 15.74 -7.52
N ARG A 280 17.38 14.77 -8.10
CA ARG A 280 17.00 14.80 -9.52
C ARG A 280 15.98 15.89 -9.81
N LEU A 281 15.02 16.13 -8.92
CA LEU A 281 14.07 17.24 -9.05
C LEU A 281 14.79 18.59 -9.04
N ALA A 282 15.79 18.76 -8.17
CA ALA A 282 16.62 19.96 -8.15
C ALA A 282 17.41 20.14 -9.45
N ALA A 283 18.01 19.07 -9.99
CA ALA A 283 18.70 19.11 -11.27
C ALA A 283 17.74 19.52 -12.41
N LYS A 284 16.52 19.00 -12.43
CA LYS A 284 15.48 19.42 -13.38
C LYS A 284 15.11 20.89 -13.21
N ILE A 285 14.91 21.37 -11.98
CA ILE A 285 14.63 22.78 -11.68
C ILE A 285 15.74 23.69 -12.19
N GLN A 286 17.01 23.35 -11.93
CA GLN A 286 18.17 24.13 -12.40
C GLN A 286 18.26 24.14 -13.93
N ARG A 287 17.96 23.01 -14.59
CA ARG A 287 17.93 22.91 -16.05
C ARG A 287 16.83 23.79 -16.66
N LEU A 288 15.63 23.79 -16.08
CA LEU A 288 14.48 24.54 -16.59
C LEU A 288 14.58 26.05 -16.29
N ARG A 289 15.08 26.41 -15.10
CA ARG A 289 15.18 27.81 -14.67
C ARG A 289 16.42 28.00 -13.78
N PRO A 290 17.62 28.23 -14.35
CA PRO A 290 18.85 28.40 -13.57
C PRO A 290 18.77 29.57 -12.56
N LYS A 291 18.13 30.67 -12.97
CA LYS A 291 17.83 31.82 -12.09
C LYS A 291 16.43 31.68 -11.51
N HIS A 292 16.20 30.62 -10.74
CA HIS A 292 14.87 30.24 -10.23
C HIS A 292 14.25 31.27 -9.27
N GLY A 293 15.06 32.06 -8.55
CA GLY A 293 14.55 33.11 -7.65
C GLY A 293 13.74 32.58 -6.46
N ILE A 294 14.04 31.34 -6.04
CA ILE A 294 13.41 30.67 -4.89
C ILE A 294 14.12 31.13 -3.62
N ASP A 295 13.37 31.67 -2.67
CA ASP A 295 13.90 32.16 -1.38
C ASP A 295 13.90 31.06 -0.30
N ALA A 296 12.94 30.13 -0.36
CA ALA A 296 12.83 29.01 0.57
C ALA A 296 12.14 27.80 -0.06
N VAL A 297 12.61 26.61 0.29
CA VAL A 297 11.94 25.33 0.00
C VAL A 297 11.12 24.92 1.21
N ILE A 298 9.83 24.64 1.01
CA ILE A 298 8.88 24.31 2.07
C ILE A 298 8.25 22.94 1.75
N PRO A 299 8.51 21.88 2.53
CA PRO A 299 7.84 20.60 2.33
C PRO A 299 6.37 20.69 2.74
N ILE A 300 5.54 19.94 2.04
CA ILE A 300 4.20 19.58 2.51
C ILE A 300 4.37 18.30 3.36
N PRO A 301 4.10 18.35 4.68
CA PRO A 301 4.43 17.25 5.58
C PRO A 301 3.47 16.06 5.43
N ASP A 302 3.91 14.82 5.69
CA ASP A 302 5.23 14.47 6.26
C ASP A 302 6.21 13.88 5.23
N THR A 303 5.72 13.17 4.21
CA THR A 303 6.52 12.38 3.26
C THR A 303 7.58 13.22 2.55
N SER A 304 7.15 14.36 2.00
CA SER A 304 7.95 15.24 1.14
C SER A 304 9.10 15.93 1.87
N ARG A 305 9.19 15.85 3.20
CA ARG A 305 10.33 16.39 3.96
C ARG A 305 11.66 15.82 3.48
N THR A 306 11.68 14.54 3.15
CA THR A 306 12.89 13.83 2.70
C THR A 306 13.39 14.38 1.36
N SER A 307 12.55 14.35 0.32
CA SER A 307 12.89 14.90 -1.00
C SER A 307 13.09 16.41 -0.99
N ALA A 308 12.32 17.17 -0.21
CA ALA A 308 12.51 18.61 -0.09
C ALA A 308 13.86 18.97 0.56
N SER A 309 14.35 18.15 1.50
CA SER A 309 15.62 18.39 2.18
C SER A 309 16.81 18.29 1.22
N SER A 310 16.89 17.20 0.44
CA SER A 310 17.95 17.04 -0.55
C SER A 310 17.80 18.04 -1.71
N LEU A 311 16.56 18.31 -2.15
CA LEU A 311 16.28 19.32 -3.16
C LEU A 311 16.80 20.70 -2.74
N ALA A 312 16.49 21.13 -1.52
CA ALA A 312 16.92 22.41 -0.98
C ALA A 312 18.46 22.51 -0.91
N GLN A 313 19.11 21.42 -0.49
CA GLN A 313 20.57 21.33 -0.45
C GLN A 313 21.20 21.50 -1.83
N VAL A 314 20.68 20.80 -2.86
CA VAL A 314 21.20 20.89 -4.24
C VAL A 314 20.94 22.26 -4.87
N LEU A 315 19.78 22.88 -4.58
CA LEU A 315 19.49 24.24 -5.05
C LEU A 315 20.28 25.33 -4.30
N GLY A 316 20.91 25.03 -3.16
CA GLY A 316 21.57 26.02 -2.32
C GLY A 316 20.59 27.00 -1.66
N VAL A 317 19.35 26.56 -1.39
CA VAL A 317 18.26 27.36 -0.82
C VAL A 317 17.90 26.81 0.56
N PRO A 318 17.57 27.64 1.56
CA PRO A 318 17.18 27.14 2.87
C PRO A 318 15.86 26.34 2.81
N MET A 319 15.86 25.16 3.43
CA MET A 319 14.64 24.43 3.76
C MET A 319 14.01 25.03 5.02
N ARG A 320 12.70 25.28 4.99
CA ARG A 320 11.93 25.82 6.12
C ARG A 320 10.67 25.01 6.36
N GLU A 321 10.36 24.75 7.61
CA GLU A 321 9.05 24.22 8.00
C GLU A 321 8.01 25.35 7.91
N GLY A 322 7.37 25.49 6.74
CA GLY A 322 6.28 26.44 6.52
C GLY A 322 4.90 25.87 6.87
N PHE A 323 4.72 24.54 6.79
CA PHE A 323 3.48 23.88 7.15
C PHE A 323 3.67 22.92 8.32
N VAL A 324 2.75 22.96 9.27
CA VAL A 324 2.67 22.01 10.38
C VAL A 324 1.43 21.15 10.19
N LYS A 325 1.61 19.83 10.13
CA LYS A 325 0.51 18.87 10.10
C LYS A 325 -0.14 18.75 11.47
N ASN A 326 -1.47 18.86 11.48
CA ASN A 326 -2.25 18.60 12.67
C ASN A 326 -2.31 17.08 12.89
N ARG A 327 -1.66 16.59 13.94
CA ARG A 327 -1.53 15.15 14.21
C ARG A 327 -2.84 14.52 14.73
N TYR A 328 -3.67 15.31 15.38
CA TYR A 328 -4.87 14.85 16.09
C TYR A 328 -6.16 15.30 15.38
N VAL A 329 -6.31 14.95 14.11
CA VAL A 329 -7.52 15.26 13.35
C VAL A 329 -8.52 14.12 13.51
N GLY A 330 -9.58 14.33 14.28
CA GLY A 330 -10.70 13.39 14.36
C GLY A 330 -11.53 13.36 13.07
N ARG A 331 -12.33 12.30 12.87
CA ARG A 331 -13.38 12.30 11.84
C ARG A 331 -14.37 13.41 12.17
N THR A 332 -14.68 14.28 11.21
CA THR A 332 -15.66 15.34 11.46
C THR A 332 -17.07 14.75 11.54
N PHE A 333 -17.78 15.03 12.62
CA PHE A 333 -19.24 14.92 12.64
C PHE A 333 -19.80 16.15 11.91
N ILE A 334 -20.54 15.94 10.83
CA ILE A 334 -21.33 17.01 10.21
C ILE A 334 -22.51 17.25 11.16
N MET A 335 -22.44 18.29 11.99
CA MET A 335 -23.56 18.72 12.82
C MET A 335 -24.49 19.60 11.96
N PRO A 336 -25.82 19.32 11.92
CA PRO A 336 -26.75 20.17 11.18
C PRO A 336 -26.70 21.61 11.72
N GLY A 337 -26.48 22.60 10.86
CA GLY A 337 -26.53 24.03 11.20
C GLY A 337 -25.18 24.76 11.32
N GLN A 338 -24.03 24.08 11.24
CA GLN A 338 -22.74 24.76 11.05
C GLN A 338 -22.45 24.95 9.56
N SER A 339 -22.39 26.21 9.10
CA SER A 339 -21.92 26.56 7.76
C SER A 339 -20.55 25.91 7.49
N GLU A 340 -20.40 25.27 6.32
CA GLU A 340 -19.19 24.64 5.78
C GLU A 340 -18.01 25.61 5.51
N ARG A 341 -17.69 26.52 6.43
CA ARG A 341 -16.76 27.63 6.17
C ARG A 341 -15.30 27.35 6.51
N VAL A 342 -14.95 26.20 7.07
CA VAL A 342 -13.55 25.84 7.30
C VAL A 342 -13.05 25.01 6.13
N LYS A 343 -12.23 25.62 5.25
CA LYS A 343 -11.52 24.94 4.15
C LYS A 343 -10.91 23.63 4.68
N SER A 344 -11.28 22.48 4.08
CA SER A 344 -10.91 21.13 4.53
C SER A 344 -9.41 20.96 4.80
N VAL A 345 -8.54 21.61 4.00
CA VAL A 345 -7.07 21.55 4.21
C VAL A 345 -6.60 22.26 5.48
N ARG A 346 -7.24 23.34 5.94
CA ARG A 346 -6.86 24.03 7.19
C ARG A 346 -7.05 23.15 8.44
N ARG A 347 -7.87 22.10 8.33
CA ARG A 347 -7.98 21.09 9.40
C ARG A 347 -6.77 20.16 9.43
N LYS A 348 -6.15 19.92 8.28
CA LYS A 348 -4.99 19.02 8.14
C LYS A 348 -3.66 19.73 8.36
N LEU A 349 -3.55 20.99 7.92
CA LEU A 349 -2.31 21.75 7.89
C LEU A 349 -2.51 23.16 8.45
N ASN A 350 -1.50 23.67 9.13
CA ASN A 350 -1.40 25.07 9.56
C ASN A 350 -0.16 25.72 8.93
N ALA A 351 -0.30 26.96 8.45
CA ALA A 351 0.80 27.71 7.84
C ALA A 351 1.51 28.58 8.89
N ILE A 352 2.84 28.55 8.91
CA ILE A 352 3.68 29.45 9.73
C ILE A 352 3.93 30.71 8.91
N GLY A 353 3.11 31.75 9.13
CA GLY A 353 3.07 32.94 8.27
C GLY A 353 4.42 33.65 8.03
N LEU A 354 5.31 33.66 9.02
CA LEU A 354 6.65 34.24 8.91
C LEU A 354 7.53 33.53 7.86
N GLU A 355 7.27 32.25 7.58
CA GLU A 355 8.03 31.51 6.59
C GLU A 355 7.62 31.84 5.15
N PHE A 356 6.45 32.45 4.93
CA PHE A 356 5.94 32.82 3.60
C PHE A 356 6.06 34.31 3.27
N ARG A 357 5.90 35.18 4.29
CA ARG A 357 5.75 36.63 4.07
C ARG A 357 6.88 37.24 3.22
N ASN A 358 6.48 37.87 2.12
CA ASN A 358 7.35 38.58 1.18
C ASN A 358 8.43 37.72 0.47
N LYS A 359 8.25 36.38 0.44
CA LYS A 359 9.17 35.42 -0.19
C LYS A 359 8.54 34.75 -1.42
N ASN A 360 9.39 34.35 -2.36
CA ASN A 360 9.10 33.40 -3.42
C ASN A 360 9.38 31.99 -2.88
N VAL A 361 8.34 31.20 -2.62
CA VAL A 361 8.48 29.89 -1.98
C VAL A 361 8.31 28.77 -3.01
N LEU A 362 9.11 27.71 -2.86
CA LEU A 362 8.90 26.44 -3.56
C LEU A 362 8.25 25.45 -2.60
N LEU A 363 7.00 25.10 -2.84
CA LEU A 363 6.31 24.04 -2.13
C LEU A 363 6.67 22.70 -2.76
N VAL A 364 6.99 21.70 -1.95
CA VAL A 364 7.32 20.34 -2.43
C VAL A 364 6.32 19.35 -1.86
N ASP A 365 5.61 18.66 -2.74
CA ASP A 365 4.71 17.56 -2.41
C ASP A 365 5.20 16.24 -2.99
N ASP A 366 4.72 15.11 -2.46
CA ASP A 366 5.11 13.79 -2.96
C ASP A 366 4.48 13.52 -4.33
N SER A 367 3.20 13.90 -4.49
CA SER A 367 2.43 13.64 -5.69
C SER A 367 1.23 14.60 -5.81
N ILE A 368 0.68 14.73 -7.01
CA ILE A 368 -0.55 15.49 -7.27
C ILE A 368 -1.56 14.55 -7.92
N VAL A 369 -2.65 14.24 -7.21
CA VAL A 369 -3.71 13.31 -7.66
C VAL A 369 -4.94 14.07 -8.17
N ARG A 370 -5.83 14.54 -7.28
CA ARG A 370 -7.03 15.32 -7.65
C ARG A 370 -6.76 16.84 -7.78
N GLY A 371 -5.60 17.33 -7.32
CA GLY A 371 -5.21 18.75 -7.34
C GLY A 371 -5.97 19.69 -6.38
N THR A 372 -7.12 19.29 -5.84
CA THR A 372 -7.92 20.11 -4.92
C THR A 372 -7.18 20.48 -3.64
N THR A 373 -6.42 19.54 -3.07
CA THR A 373 -5.55 19.77 -1.90
C THR A 373 -4.43 20.74 -2.25
N SER A 374 -3.69 20.50 -3.35
CA SER A 374 -2.57 21.33 -3.79
C SER A 374 -3.02 22.78 -4.06
N ARG A 375 -4.18 22.98 -4.71
CA ARG A 375 -4.79 24.31 -4.92
C ARG A 375 -5.07 25.03 -3.60
N GLN A 376 -5.60 24.33 -2.60
CA GLN A 376 -5.86 24.91 -1.27
C GLN A 376 -4.57 25.23 -0.52
N ILE A 377 -3.54 24.41 -0.66
CA ILE A 377 -2.22 24.64 -0.06
C ILE A 377 -1.54 25.87 -0.66
N ILE A 378 -1.56 26.00 -2.00
CA ILE A 378 -1.05 27.19 -2.70
C ILE A 378 -1.78 28.45 -2.21
N GLN A 379 -3.12 28.38 -2.12
CA GLN A 379 -3.91 29.49 -1.60
C GLN A 379 -3.55 29.84 -0.14
N MET A 380 -3.28 28.85 0.71
CA MET A 380 -2.83 29.09 2.09
C MET A 380 -1.46 29.77 2.14
N ALA A 381 -0.52 29.40 1.28
CA ALA A 381 0.77 30.07 1.17
C ALA A 381 0.64 31.53 0.72
N ARG A 382 -0.25 31.81 -0.25
CA ARG A 382 -0.57 33.19 -0.67
C ARG A 382 -1.22 34.00 0.46
N GLU A 383 -2.20 33.41 1.15
CA GLU A 383 -2.85 34.02 2.33
C GLU A 383 -1.86 34.31 3.48
N ALA A 384 -0.80 33.49 3.60
CA ALA A 384 0.29 33.70 4.55
C ALA A 384 1.29 34.81 4.12
N GLY A 385 1.16 35.35 2.90
CA GLY A 385 1.92 36.49 2.40
C GLY A 385 3.04 36.15 1.42
N ALA A 386 3.05 34.96 0.80
CA ALA A 386 4.01 34.63 -0.25
C ALA A 386 3.83 35.55 -1.48
N LYS A 387 4.94 36.01 -2.07
CA LYS A 387 4.96 36.80 -3.32
C LYS A 387 4.69 35.94 -4.54
N GLN A 388 5.44 34.84 -4.64
CA GLN A 388 5.30 33.82 -5.66
C GLN A 388 5.25 32.46 -4.96
N VAL A 389 4.39 31.59 -5.45
CA VAL A 389 4.22 30.22 -4.97
C VAL A 389 4.48 29.28 -6.13
N PHE A 390 5.68 28.71 -6.13
CA PHE A 390 6.06 27.63 -7.01
C PHE A 390 5.70 26.29 -6.36
N PHE A 391 5.46 25.28 -7.17
CA PHE A 391 5.06 23.95 -6.71
C PHE A 391 5.87 22.88 -7.44
N ALA A 392 6.42 21.93 -6.69
CA ALA A 392 7.13 20.79 -7.23
C ALA A 392 6.54 19.48 -6.70
N SER A 393 6.36 18.51 -7.59
CA SER A 393 5.91 17.15 -7.27
C SER A 393 7.10 16.20 -7.42
N ALA A 394 7.41 15.45 -6.36
CA ALA A 394 8.47 14.42 -6.38
C ALA A 394 8.10 13.19 -7.24
N ALA A 395 6.83 13.05 -7.60
CA ALA A 395 6.34 12.10 -8.59
C ALA A 395 6.03 12.78 -9.94
N PRO A 396 6.05 12.01 -11.05
CA PRO A 396 5.46 12.41 -12.32
C PRO A 396 3.95 12.66 -12.21
N PRO A 397 3.31 13.25 -13.25
CA PRO A 397 1.87 13.45 -13.24
C PRO A 397 1.12 12.11 -13.15
N VAL A 398 0.24 11.96 -12.15
CA VAL A 398 -0.62 10.77 -12.01
C VAL A 398 -1.77 10.88 -13.00
N ARG A 399 -1.70 10.09 -14.08
CA ARG A 399 -2.62 10.18 -15.23
C ARG A 399 -3.60 9.00 -15.30
N TYR A 400 -3.26 7.88 -14.70
CA TYR A 400 -4.02 6.63 -14.81
C TYR A 400 -4.34 6.04 -13.43
N PRO A 401 -5.47 5.33 -13.29
CA PRO A 401 -5.84 4.70 -12.03
C PRO A 401 -4.91 3.51 -11.71
N ASN A 402 -4.54 3.33 -10.45
CA ASN A 402 -3.91 2.07 -10.03
C ASN A 402 -4.97 0.96 -9.87
N ILE A 403 -4.64 -0.23 -10.38
CA ILE A 403 -5.51 -1.42 -10.37
C ILE A 403 -4.92 -2.58 -9.58
N TYR A 404 -3.80 -2.35 -8.87
CA TYR A 404 -3.05 -3.39 -8.14
C TYR A 404 -3.15 -3.26 -6.62
N GLY A 405 -4.01 -2.38 -6.09
CA GLY A 405 -4.29 -2.26 -4.65
C GLY A 405 -3.96 -0.90 -4.02
N ILE A 406 -3.49 0.08 -4.79
CA ILE A 406 -3.47 1.49 -4.34
C ILE A 406 -4.82 2.09 -4.68
N ASP A 407 -5.51 2.62 -3.67
CA ASP A 407 -6.77 3.34 -3.89
C ASP A 407 -6.46 4.65 -4.60
N MET A 408 -6.87 4.73 -5.86
CA MET A 408 -6.83 5.92 -6.68
C MET A 408 -8.23 6.23 -7.19
N PRO A 409 -8.55 7.52 -7.38
CA PRO A 409 -9.84 7.92 -7.95
C PRO A 409 -9.94 7.50 -9.42
N SER A 410 -11.10 7.72 -10.05
CA SER A 410 -11.25 7.40 -11.48
C SER A 410 -10.38 8.32 -12.35
N ALA A 411 -10.15 7.92 -13.61
CA ALA A 411 -9.34 8.69 -14.54
C ALA A 411 -9.87 10.12 -14.72
N ALA A 412 -11.19 10.31 -14.84
CA ALA A 412 -11.82 11.64 -14.94
C ALA A 412 -11.55 12.56 -13.72
N GLU A 413 -11.28 12.01 -12.55
CA GLU A 413 -11.02 12.77 -11.33
C GLU A 413 -9.54 13.12 -11.11
N LEU A 414 -8.64 12.51 -11.89
CA LEU A 414 -7.22 12.83 -11.85
C LEU A 414 -6.98 14.16 -12.56
N VAL A 415 -6.32 15.09 -11.87
CA VAL A 415 -6.10 16.44 -12.42
C VAL A 415 -5.24 16.40 -13.68
N ALA A 416 -4.30 15.45 -13.76
CA ALA A 416 -3.41 15.30 -14.90
C ALA A 416 -4.00 14.45 -16.04
N SER A 417 -5.15 13.79 -15.86
CA SER A 417 -5.77 13.03 -16.94
C SER A 417 -6.18 13.97 -18.09
N GLY A 418 -5.66 13.70 -19.29
CA GLY A 418 -5.93 14.49 -20.49
C GLY A 418 -5.43 15.94 -20.48
N ARG A 419 -4.56 16.34 -19.52
CA ARG A 419 -4.08 17.72 -19.39
C ARG A 419 -2.55 17.83 -19.48
N SER A 420 -2.08 18.91 -20.08
CA SER A 420 -0.68 19.34 -20.07
C SER A 420 -0.28 19.91 -18.71
N GLU A 421 1.02 19.95 -18.41
CA GLU A 421 1.52 20.52 -17.14
C GLU A 421 1.16 22.02 -16.98
N SER A 422 1.10 22.78 -18.09
CA SER A 422 0.71 24.20 -18.08
C SER A 422 -0.78 24.42 -17.73
N GLU A 423 -1.65 23.54 -18.24
CA GLU A 423 -3.07 23.57 -17.85
C GLU A 423 -3.24 23.24 -16.37
N ILE A 424 -2.46 22.29 -15.85
CA ILE A 424 -2.47 21.93 -14.43
C ILE A 424 -1.94 23.09 -13.58
N GLU A 425 -0.83 23.73 -13.98
CA GLU A 425 -0.27 24.91 -13.31
C GLU A 425 -1.32 26.00 -13.11
N THR A 426 -2.05 26.30 -14.19
CA THR A 426 -3.14 27.29 -14.20
C THR A 426 -4.29 26.85 -13.28
N LEU A 427 -4.69 25.59 -13.34
CA LEU A 427 -5.79 25.04 -12.52
C LEU A 427 -5.47 25.05 -11.02
N LEU A 428 -4.23 24.76 -10.66
CA LEU A 428 -3.74 24.81 -9.28
C LEU A 428 -3.50 26.25 -8.80
N GLY A 429 -3.30 27.19 -9.71
CA GLY A 429 -2.97 28.59 -9.41
C GLY A 429 -1.54 28.77 -8.90
N ALA A 430 -0.62 27.90 -9.32
CA ALA A 430 0.81 28.05 -9.04
C ALA A 430 1.44 29.06 -10.00
N ASP A 431 2.47 29.78 -9.55
CA ASP A 431 3.24 30.69 -10.44
C ASP A 431 4.28 29.92 -11.28
N TRP A 432 4.57 28.68 -10.88
CA TRP A 432 5.38 27.71 -11.61
C TRP A 432 5.13 26.31 -11.07
N LEU A 433 4.88 25.33 -11.92
CA LEU A 433 4.71 23.92 -11.59
C LEU A 433 5.84 23.08 -12.21
N VAL A 434 6.42 22.17 -11.44
CA VAL A 434 7.42 21.20 -11.91
C VAL A 434 7.06 19.81 -11.42
N TYR A 435 6.91 18.86 -12.33
CA TYR A 435 6.83 17.44 -11.99
C TYR A 435 8.20 16.76 -12.11
N GLN A 436 8.39 15.65 -11.41
CA GLN A 436 9.51 14.74 -11.66
C GLN A 436 9.39 14.09 -13.04
N ASP A 437 10.52 13.89 -13.75
CA ASP A 437 10.56 13.05 -14.96
C ASP A 437 10.42 11.56 -14.55
N LEU A 438 9.66 10.75 -15.31
CA LEU A 438 9.43 9.35 -14.96
C LEU A 438 10.73 8.54 -14.95
N GLU A 439 11.60 8.80 -15.92
CA GLU A 439 12.92 8.17 -16.05
C GLU A 439 13.80 8.50 -14.84
N ASP A 440 13.74 9.74 -14.35
CA ASP A 440 14.47 10.14 -13.15
C ASP A 440 13.88 9.52 -11.88
N LEU A 441 12.55 9.34 -11.80
CA LEU A 441 11.92 8.62 -10.69
C LEU A 441 12.40 7.16 -10.67
N ILE A 442 12.38 6.47 -11.81
CA ILE A 442 12.89 5.11 -11.97
C ILE A 442 14.36 5.04 -11.56
N ALA A 443 15.19 5.95 -12.08
CA ALA A 443 16.61 6.00 -11.75
C ALA A 443 16.85 6.24 -10.25
N SER A 444 16.04 7.08 -9.59
CA SER A 444 16.16 7.34 -8.14
C SER A 444 16.01 6.09 -7.28
N VAL A 445 15.16 5.16 -7.72
CA VAL A 445 14.89 3.90 -7.00
C VAL A 445 15.91 2.83 -7.39
N ALA A 446 16.20 2.68 -8.69
CA ALA A 446 17.06 1.61 -9.20
C ALA A 446 18.55 1.80 -8.88
N GLU A 447 18.99 3.01 -8.49
CA GLU A 447 20.41 3.34 -8.36
C GLU A 447 21.20 2.45 -7.37
N ASP A 448 20.58 1.96 -6.29
CA ASP A 448 21.23 1.03 -5.36
C ASP A 448 21.04 -0.45 -5.74
N ASN A 449 20.22 -0.77 -6.75
CA ASN A 449 19.92 -2.15 -7.13
C ASN A 449 19.76 -2.31 -8.66
N GLU A 450 20.86 -2.67 -9.32
CA GLU A 450 20.92 -2.89 -10.78
C GLU A 450 20.00 -4.02 -11.29
N LYS A 451 19.49 -4.87 -10.40
CA LYS A 451 18.53 -5.93 -10.76
C LYS A 451 17.14 -5.35 -11.02
N LEU A 452 16.83 -4.18 -10.46
CA LEU A 452 15.56 -3.48 -10.66
C LEU A 452 15.59 -2.71 -11.98
N ARG A 453 15.27 -3.41 -13.06
CA ARG A 453 15.21 -2.84 -14.42
C ARG A 453 13.83 -2.30 -14.79
N THR A 454 12.80 -2.82 -14.15
CA THR A 454 11.40 -2.57 -14.47
C THR A 454 10.63 -2.29 -13.19
N PHE A 455 9.58 -1.49 -13.29
CA PHE A 455 8.70 -1.14 -12.19
C PHE A 455 7.26 -1.13 -12.68
N ASP A 456 6.29 -1.34 -11.79
CA ASP A 456 4.92 -0.94 -12.06
C ASP A 456 4.83 0.59 -12.01
N THR A 457 4.82 1.21 -13.19
CA THR A 457 4.65 2.66 -13.39
C THR A 457 3.28 3.01 -13.95
N SER A 458 2.33 2.06 -13.94
CA SER A 458 1.01 2.16 -14.58
C SER A 458 0.29 3.49 -14.33
N CYS A 459 0.30 3.99 -13.09
CA CYS A 459 -0.35 5.26 -12.74
C CYS A 459 0.24 6.51 -13.44
N PHE A 460 1.45 6.40 -13.98
CA PHE A 460 2.16 7.45 -14.71
C PHE A 460 2.17 7.18 -16.23
N SER A 461 2.55 5.96 -16.63
CA SER A 461 2.75 5.58 -18.05
C SER A 461 1.50 5.04 -18.74
N GLY A 462 0.53 4.52 -17.99
CA GLY A 462 -0.63 3.80 -18.53
C GLY A 462 -0.31 2.37 -18.97
N GLU A 463 0.93 1.92 -18.77
CA GLU A 463 1.37 0.56 -19.09
C GLU A 463 1.19 -0.35 -17.88
N TYR A 464 0.26 -1.29 -17.98
CA TYR A 464 -0.07 -2.23 -16.91
C TYR A 464 0.62 -3.57 -17.16
N VAL A 465 1.52 -3.97 -16.26
CA VAL A 465 2.41 -5.14 -16.42
C VAL A 465 1.66 -6.48 -16.57
N THR A 466 0.46 -6.59 -16.01
CA THR A 466 -0.37 -7.80 -16.12
C THR A 466 -1.12 -7.91 -17.46
N GLY A 467 -1.06 -6.87 -18.29
CA GLY A 467 -2.07 -6.65 -19.33
C GLY A 467 -3.42 -6.30 -18.72
N VAL A 468 -4.23 -5.57 -19.49
CA VAL A 468 -5.59 -5.17 -19.09
C VAL A 468 -6.48 -5.27 -20.31
N GLU A 469 -7.65 -5.89 -20.14
CA GLU A 469 -8.68 -5.93 -21.19
C GLU A 469 -9.10 -4.52 -21.57
N PRO A 470 -9.28 -4.19 -22.87
CA PRO A 470 -9.55 -2.81 -23.32
C PRO A 470 -10.72 -2.13 -22.60
N THR A 471 -11.75 -2.88 -22.19
CA THR A 471 -12.95 -2.36 -21.53
C THR A 471 -12.85 -2.31 -20.01
N TYR A 472 -11.82 -2.90 -19.40
CA TYR A 472 -11.72 -3.00 -17.94
C TYR A 472 -11.61 -1.63 -17.26
N LEU A 473 -10.80 -0.73 -17.81
CA LEU A 473 -10.61 0.61 -17.23
C LEU A 473 -11.88 1.45 -17.33
N ASP A 474 -12.63 1.33 -18.43
CA ASP A 474 -13.92 2.01 -18.61
C ASP A 474 -14.98 1.48 -17.62
N GLN A 475 -15.04 0.16 -17.45
CA GLN A 475 -15.92 -0.47 -16.46
C GLN A 475 -15.54 -0.07 -15.03
N LEU A 476 -14.24 -0.01 -14.74
CA LEU A 476 -13.72 0.42 -13.45
C LEU A 476 -14.06 1.89 -13.17
N GLU A 477 -13.98 2.76 -14.17
CA GLU A 477 -14.38 4.15 -14.06
C GLU A 477 -15.86 4.29 -13.71
N PHE A 478 -16.74 3.55 -14.40
CA PHE A 478 -18.17 3.52 -14.06
C PHE A 478 -18.40 3.04 -12.62
N ALA A 479 -17.72 1.95 -12.22
CA ALA A 479 -17.85 1.35 -10.90
C ALA A 479 -17.23 2.20 -9.77
N ARG A 480 -16.21 3.02 -10.05
CA ARG A 480 -15.48 3.82 -9.06
C ARG A 480 -15.91 5.28 -8.95
N SER A 481 -16.79 5.76 -9.83
CA SER A 481 -17.31 7.12 -9.75
C SER A 481 -17.80 7.45 -8.33
N ASP A 482 -17.50 8.64 -7.83
CA ASP A 482 -17.90 9.07 -6.47
C ASP A 482 -19.44 8.95 -6.30
N GLU A 483 -20.21 9.16 -7.36
CA GLU A 483 -21.66 8.93 -7.39
C GLU A 483 -22.04 7.45 -7.18
N ALA A 484 -21.31 6.52 -7.80
CA ALA A 484 -21.52 5.09 -7.59
C ALA A 484 -21.07 4.64 -6.19
N LYS A 485 -19.97 5.20 -5.66
CA LYS A 485 -19.52 4.95 -4.28
C LYS A 485 -20.54 5.45 -3.26
N ASP A 486 -21.07 6.66 -3.43
CA ASP A 486 -22.05 7.24 -2.52
C ASP A 486 -23.39 6.51 -2.58
N LYS A 487 -23.84 6.08 -3.78
CA LYS A 487 -25.02 5.20 -3.93
C LYS A 487 -24.84 3.88 -3.18
N ARG A 488 -23.68 3.21 -3.30
CA ARG A 488 -23.39 1.97 -2.55
C ARG A 488 -23.39 2.19 -1.03
N ARG A 489 -22.79 3.28 -0.56
CA ARG A 489 -22.77 3.63 0.87
C ARG A 489 -24.14 3.91 1.45
N GLN A 490 -25.08 4.40 0.65
CA GLN A 490 -26.46 4.61 1.04
C GLN A 490 -27.27 3.30 1.06
N LEU A 491 -26.94 2.35 0.19
CA LEU A 491 -27.59 1.03 0.11
C LEU A 491 -27.07 0.02 1.14
N GLY A 492 -25.83 0.18 1.62
CA GLY A 492 -25.20 -0.70 2.62
C GLY A 492 -25.31 -0.24 4.08
N ARG A 493 -26.13 0.78 4.37
CA ARG A 493 -26.60 1.14 5.71
C ARG A 493 -28.03 0.66 5.89
#